data_AF-A0A348VDH0-F1
#
_entry.id   AF-A0A348VDH0-F1
#
_cell.length_a   1.000
_cell.length_b   1.000
_cell.length_c   1.000
_cell.angle_alpha   90.00
_cell.angle_beta   90.00
_cell.angle_gamma   90.00
#
_symmetry.space_group_name_H-M   'P 1'
#
loop_
_entity.id
_entity.type
_entity.pdbx_description
1 polymer ?
#
loop_
_entity_poly.entity_id
_entity_poly.type
_entity_poly.pdbx_seq_one_letter_code
_entity_poly.pdbx_strand_id
1 'polypeptide(L)' 'SVEKLKKLKVLLKQHKGPTPVEFTVHLDGSIYRVLLPNSYWVSFTAELQEALFSLFNPMNVSFRSFGG' A
#
# COMPACT_ATOMS: atom_id res chain seq x y z
N SER A 1 9.72 -7.55 -7.02
CA SER A 1 11.13 -7.11 -7.02
C SER A 1 11.48 -6.46 -5.68
N VAL A 2 12.66 -6.76 -5.14
CA VAL A 2 13.18 -6.24 -3.86
C VAL A 2 13.22 -4.70 -3.84
N GLU A 3 13.50 -4.06 -4.98
CA GLU A 3 13.52 -2.59 -5.08
C GLU A 3 12.15 -1.95 -4.85
N LYS A 4 11.08 -2.56 -5.39
CA LYS A 4 9.71 -2.06 -5.16
C LYS A 4 9.34 -2.11 -3.69
N LEU A 5 9.76 -3.16 -2.97
CA LEU A 5 9.54 -3.28 -1.53
C LEU A 5 10.31 -2.22 -0.74
N LYS A 6 11.54 -1.88 -1.14
CA LYS A 6 12.29 -0.77 -0.52
C LYS A 6 11.60 0.57 -0.73
N LYS A 7 11.18 0.88 -1.96
CA LYS A 7 10.45 2.12 -2.30
C LYS A 7 9.12 2.21 -1.54
N LEU A 8 8.35 1.12 -1.49
CA LEU A 8 7.11 1.06 -0.71
C LEU A 8 7.35 1.37 0.77
N LYS A 9 8.37 0.76 1.39
CA LYS A 9 8.70 1.03 2.80
C LYS A 9 9.05 2.49 3.05
N VAL A 10 9.74 3.16 2.13
CA VAL A 10 10.08 4.59 2.25
C VAL A 10 8.82 5.44 2.16
N LEU A 11 7.95 5.20 1.18
CA LEU A 11 6.69 5.94 1.03
C LEU A 11 5.79 5.80 2.25
N LEU A 12 5.58 4.58 2.75
CA LEU A 12 4.75 4.34 3.93
C LEU A 12 5.30 5.07 5.17
N LYS A 13 6.63 5.21 5.29
CA LYS A 13 7.25 5.99 6.37
C LYS A 13 7.07 7.49 6.21
N GLN A 14 7.14 8.01 4.97
CA GLN A 14 6.94 9.44 4.69
C GLN A 14 5.51 9.89 4.97
N HIS A 15 4.54 9.02 4.71
CA HIS A 15 3.12 9.31 4.94
C HIS A 15 2.59 8.70 6.24
N LYS A 16 3.44 8.49 7.25
CA LYS A 16 3.05 7.83 8.51
C LYS A 16 1.83 8.51 9.15
N GLY A 17 0.90 7.69 9.65
CA GLY A 17 -0.34 8.17 10.25
C GLY A 17 -1.06 7.09 11.07
N PRO A 18 -2.28 7.40 11.56
CA PRO A 18 -3.00 6.55 12.49
C PRO A 18 -3.84 5.46 11.81
N THR A 19 -3.84 5.36 10.47
CA THR A 19 -4.76 4.50 9.75
C THR A 19 -4.09 3.23 9.23
N PRO A 20 -4.66 2.04 9.49
CA PRO A 20 -4.15 0.80 8.92
C PRO A 20 -4.35 0.74 7.41
N VAL A 21 -3.42 0.05 6.74
CA VAL A 21 -3.44 -0.17 5.28
C VAL A 21 -3.57 -1.65 4.99
N GLU A 22 -4.57 -2.00 4.17
CA GLU A 22 -4.71 -3.32 3.54
C GLU A 22 -4.28 -3.25 2.08
N PHE A 23 -3.48 -4.23 1.66
CA PHE A 23 -3.09 -4.48 0.28
C PHE A 23 -3.87 -5.69 -0.20
N THR A 24 -4.56 -5.54 -1.32
CA THR A 24 -5.10 -6.69 -2.06
C THR A 24 -4.24 -6.89 -3.29
N VAL A 25 -3.62 -8.05 -3.44
CA VAL A 25 -2.70 -8.38 -4.53
C VAL A 25 -3.29 -9.53 -5.34
N HIS A 26 -3.32 -9.38 -6.66
CA HIS A 26 -3.76 -10.41 -7.60
C HIS A 26 -2.53 -11.09 -8.22
N LEU A 27 -2.38 -12.40 -7.98
CA LEU A 27 -1.30 -13.22 -8.51
C LEU A 27 -1.88 -14.51 -9.08
N ASP A 28 -1.70 -14.72 -10.38
CA ASP A 28 -2.09 -15.96 -11.09
C ASP A 28 -3.54 -16.42 -10.79
N GLY A 29 -4.48 -15.46 -10.83
CA GLY A 29 -5.90 -15.71 -10.56
C GLY A 29 -6.27 -15.83 -9.08
N SER A 30 -5.30 -15.79 -8.17
CA SER A 30 -5.51 -15.78 -6.72
C SER A 30 -5.46 -14.36 -6.15
N ILE A 31 -6.25 -14.12 -5.11
CA ILE A 31 -6.33 -12.84 -4.41
C ILE A 31 -5.72 -13.00 -3.01
N TYR A 32 -4.69 -12.22 -2.73
CA TYR A 32 -4.00 -12.20 -1.44
C TYR A 32 -4.26 -10.86 -0.75
N ARG A 33 -4.81 -10.93 0.47
CA ARG A 33 -4.98 -9.76 1.33
C ARG A 33 -3.88 -9.71 2.37
N VAL A 34 -3.22 -8.57 2.46
CA VAL A 34 -2.11 -8.33 3.41
C VAL A 34 -2.44 -7.08 4.21
N LEU A 35 -2.63 -7.27 5.52
CA LEU A 35 -2.73 -6.18 6.48
C LEU A 35 -1.33 -5.83 6.99
N LEU A 36 -0.94 -4.56 6.89
CA LEU A 36 0.37 -4.15 7.39
C LEU A 36 0.36 -3.86 8.90
N PRO A 37 1.49 -4.10 9.59
CA PRO A 37 1.61 -3.78 11.01
C PRO A 37 1.61 -2.26 11.25
N ASN A 38 1.34 -1.87 12.49
CA ASN A 38 1.23 -0.47 12.95
C ASN A 38 2.39 0.45 12.58
N SER A 39 3.60 -0.08 12.44
CA SER A 39 4.79 0.66 12.02
C SER A 39 4.71 1.19 10.59
N TYR A 40 3.75 0.71 9.80
CA TYR A 40 3.46 1.14 8.43
C TYR A 40 2.05 1.71 8.27
N TRP A 41 1.41 2.11 9.36
CA TRP A 41 0.16 2.86 9.27
C TRP A 41 0.43 4.25 8.69
N VAL A 42 -0.50 4.73 7.89
CA VAL A 42 -0.36 5.95 7.10
C VAL A 42 -1.55 6.87 7.26
N SER A 43 -1.37 8.14 6.95
CA SER A 43 -2.46 9.04 6.61
C SER A 43 -2.67 8.93 5.10
N PHE A 44 -3.85 8.46 4.68
CA PHE A 44 -4.10 8.21 3.26
C PHE A 44 -4.34 9.54 2.53
N THR A 45 -3.36 9.98 1.73
CA THR A 45 -3.44 11.20 0.91
C THR A 45 -3.51 10.85 -0.57
N ALA A 46 -3.98 11.80 -1.40
CA ALA A 46 -3.98 11.65 -2.86
C ALA A 46 -2.56 11.40 -3.42
N GLU A 47 -1.55 12.06 -2.85
CA GLU A 47 -0.15 11.88 -3.22
C GLU A 47 0.35 10.45 -2.94
N LEU A 48 0.02 9.88 -1.76
CA LEU A 48 0.37 8.49 -1.45
C LEU A 48 -0.33 7.53 -2.40
N GLN A 49 -1.59 7.79 -2.73
CA GLN A 49 -2.36 6.97 -3.67
C GLN A 49 -1.74 6.97 -5.08
N GLU A 50 -1.37 8.13 -5.62
CA GLU A 50 -0.67 8.23 -6.91
C GLU A 50 0.69 7.52 -6.89
N ALA A 51 1.48 7.72 -5.84
CA ALA A 51 2.78 7.07 -5.71
C ALA A 51 2.66 5.54 -5.66
N LEU A 52 1.64 5.03 -4.97
CA LEU A 52 1.33 3.60 -4.91
C LEU A 52 0.89 3.03 -6.27
N PHE A 53 0.06 3.76 -7.03
CA PHE A 53 -0.30 3.38 -8.40
C PHE A 53 0.87 3.43 -9.39
N SER A 54 1.84 4.33 -9.18
CA SER A 54 3.07 4.35 -9.99
C SER A 54 3.96 3.14 -9.69
N LEU A 55 4.01 2.70 -8.43
CA LEU A 55 4.80 1.54 -8.00
C LEU A 55 4.18 0.20 -8.40
N PHE A 56 2.85 0.11 -8.31
CA PHE A 56 2.06 -1.09 -8.54
C PHE A 56 1.00 -0.82 -9.60
N ASN A 57 0.91 -1.68 -10.61
CA ASN A 57 -0.15 -1.57 -11.61
C ASN A 57 -1.52 -1.69 -10.88
N PRO A 58 -2.46 -0.74 -11.07
CA PRO A 58 -3.77 -0.74 -10.41
C PRO A 58 -4.58 -2.02 -10.68
N MET A 59 -4.32 -2.73 -11.78
CA MET A 59 -4.98 -4.02 -12.06
C MET A 59 -4.52 -5.15 -11.14
N ASN A 60 -3.35 -5.01 -10.51
CA ASN A 60 -2.73 -6.06 -9.70
C ASN A 60 -2.75 -5.76 -8.21
N VAL A 61 -2.93 -4.49 -7.81
CA VAL A 61 -2.93 -4.08 -6.41
C VAL A 61 -4.01 -3.04 -6.12
N SER A 62 -4.84 -3.32 -5.12
CA SER A 62 -5.79 -2.37 -4.54
C SER A 62 -5.39 -2.00 -3.11
N PHE A 63 -5.67 -0.76 -2.72
CA PHE A 63 -5.36 -0.22 -1.40
C PHE A 63 -6.63 0.17 -0.69
N ARG A 64 -6.79 -0.27 0.55
CA ARG A 64 -7.92 0.12 1.40
C ARG A 64 -7.40 0.73 2.69
N SER A 65 -7.96 1.89 3.01
CA SER A 65 -7.84 2.55 4.31
C SER A 65 -9.07 2.20 5.15
N PHE A 66 -8.90 1.98 6.45
CA PHE A 66 -10.03 1.69 7.38
C PHE A 66 -10.53 2.94 8.12
N GLY A 67 -10.24 4.13 7.61
CA GLY A 67 -10.52 5.41 8.28
C GLY A 67 -11.60 6.27 7.62
N GLY A 68 -12.56 5.68 6.91
CA GLY A 68 -13.72 6.37 6.32
C GLY A 68 -15.02 5.70 6.74
#